data_AF-A0A2S9G0S0-F1
#
_entry.id   AF-A0A2S9G0S0-F1
#
_cell.length_a   1.000
_cell.length_b   1.000
_cell.length_c   1.000
_cell.angle_alpha   90.00
_cell.angle_beta   90.00
_cell.angle_gamma   90.00
#
_symmetry.space_group_name_H-M   'P 1'
#
loop_
_entity.id
_entity.type
_entity.pdbx_description
1 polymer ?
#
loop_
_entity_poly.entity_id
_entity_poly.type
_entity_poly.pdbx_seq_one_letter_code
_entity_poly.pdbx_strand_id
1 'polypeptide(L)'
;GPHVMMDSLYGLLHSGDGAAVVFMSSGGMYTAPLKRWSADELASRDGPYNGVRVYARTKRMQVVLARAWAQRLSETGVRVYSTHP
;
A
#
# COMPACT_ATOMS: atom_id res chain seq x y z
N GLY A 1 0.88 4.65 9.18
CA GLY A 1 1.25 4.25 7.80
C GLY A 1 0.11 4.54 6.84
N PRO A 2 0.28 4.37 5.52
CA PRO A 2 -0.69 4.81 4.53
C PRO A 2 -2.08 4.15 4.66
N HIS A 3 -2.17 2.92 5.17
CA HIS A 3 -3.46 2.26 5.42
C HIS A 3 -4.33 3.01 6.45
N VAL A 4 -3.77 3.35 7.62
CA VAL A 4 -4.49 4.11 8.66
C VAL A 4 -4.81 5.52 8.18
N MET A 5 -3.88 6.15 7.46
CA MET A 5 -4.11 7.49 6.89
C MET A 5 -5.30 7.50 5.92
N MET A 6 -5.41 6.50 5.05
CA MET A 6 -6.53 6.36 4.12
C MET A 6 -7.87 6.18 4.84
N ASP A 7 -7.88 5.42 5.93
CA ASP A 7 -9.07 5.21 6.73
C ASP A 7 -9.51 6.51 7.43
N SER A 8 -8.58 7.25 8.03
CA SER A 8 -8.86 8.54 8.67
C SER A 8 -9.31 9.63 7.68
N LEU A 9 -8.84 9.58 6.43
CA LEU A 9 -9.22 10.52 5.37
C LEU A 9 -10.46 10.09 4.58
N TYR A 10 -11.02 8.91 4.86
CA TYR A 10 -12.11 8.34 4.07
C TYR A 10 -13.29 9.30 3.88
N GLY A 11 -13.74 9.95 4.97
CA GLY A 11 -14.85 10.90 4.91
C GLY A 11 -14.56 12.10 4.00
N LEU A 12 -13.35 12.65 4.06
CA LEU A 12 -12.94 13.78 3.23
C LEU A 12 -12.81 13.39 1.75
N LEU A 13 -12.25 12.20 1.48
CA LEU A 13 -12.15 11.66 0.12
C LEU A 13 -13.52 11.46 -0.51
N HIS A 14 -14.51 11.04 0.28
CA HIS A 14 -15.88 10.81 -0.19
C HIS A 14 -16.67 12.10 -0.41
N SER A 15 -16.37 13.17 0.33
CA SER A 15 -17.04 14.48 0.17
C SER A 15 -16.54 15.32 -1.00
N GLY A 16 -15.36 15.00 -1.55
CA GLY A 16 -14.74 15.77 -2.62
C GLY A 16 -15.14 15.26 -4.00
N ASP A 17 -15.55 16.17 -4.89
CA ASP A 17 -15.81 15.81 -6.28
C ASP A 17 -14.52 15.40 -7.00
N GLY A 18 -14.54 14.18 -7.54
CA GLY A 18 -13.45 13.67 -8.37
C GLY A 18 -12.13 13.39 -7.64
N ALA A 19 -12.16 13.14 -6.33
CA ALA A 19 -10.97 12.85 -5.53
C ALA A 19 -10.10 11.69 -6.09
N ALA A 20 -8.79 11.78 -5.89
CA ALA A 20 -7.84 10.76 -6.29
C ALA A 20 -6.73 10.57 -5.27
N VAL A 21 -6.28 9.32 -5.10
CA VAL A 21 -5.14 8.95 -4.25
C VAL A 21 -4.12 8.20 -5.09
N VAL A 22 -2.85 8.59 -4.96
CA VAL A 22 -1.73 7.91 -5.63
C VAL A 22 -0.77 7.35 -4.59
N PHE A 23 -0.64 6.04 -4.55
CA PHE A 23 0.38 5.36 -3.75
C PHE A 23 1.73 5.39 -4.48
N MET A 24 2.73 6.05 -3.89
CA MET A 24 4.10 6.06 -4.40
C MET A 24 4.89 4.86 -3.85
N SER A 25 5.08 3.85 -4.69
CA SER A 25 5.85 2.65 -4.40
C SER A 25 7.36 2.83 -4.72
N SER A 26 8.04 1.82 -5.26
CA SER A 26 9.43 1.84 -5.74
C SER A 26 9.70 0.62 -6.64
N GLY A 27 10.53 0.75 -7.68
CA GLY A 27 10.97 -0.38 -8.51
C GLY A 27 11.61 -1.55 -7.72
N GLY A 28 12.22 -1.28 -6.55
CA GLY A 28 12.74 -2.33 -5.67
C GLY A 28 11.68 -3.36 -5.23
N MET A 29 10.40 -3.00 -5.28
CA MET A 29 9.29 -3.90 -4.95
C MET A 29 9.24 -5.18 -5.79
N TYR A 30 9.78 -5.17 -7.01
CA TYR A 30 9.76 -6.34 -7.89
C TYR A 30 10.65 -7.48 -7.36
N THR A 31 11.57 -7.19 -6.45
CA THR A 31 12.39 -8.21 -5.78
C THR A 31 11.66 -8.91 -4.63
N ALA A 32 10.49 -8.39 -4.21
CA ALA A 32 9.69 -8.97 -3.14
C ALA A 32 8.50 -9.79 -3.70
N PRO A 33 8.29 -11.04 -3.25
CA PRO A 33 7.21 -11.89 -3.73
C PRO A 33 5.82 -11.40 -3.27
N LEU A 34 4.78 -11.74 -4.06
CA LEU A 34 3.39 -11.70 -3.57
C LEU A 34 3.06 -13.02 -2.91
N LYS A 35 3.17 -13.06 -1.58
CA LYS A 35 2.77 -14.20 -0.78
C LYS A 35 2.04 -13.75 0.47
N ARG A 36 1.45 -14.71 1.18
CA ARG A 36 1.02 -14.50 2.56
C ARG A 36 2.28 -14.49 3.43
N TRP A 37 2.45 -13.42 4.20
CA TRP A 37 3.57 -13.22 5.10
C TRP A 37 3.14 -13.58 6.52
N SER A 38 4.03 -14.18 7.30
CA SER A 38 3.81 -14.35 8.74
C SER A 38 3.91 -13.00 9.47
N ALA A 39 3.38 -12.93 10.69
CA ALA A 39 3.51 -11.73 11.52
C ALA A 39 4.98 -11.38 11.80
N ASP A 40 5.84 -12.38 11.98
CA ASP A 40 7.27 -12.18 12.20
C ASP A 40 7.98 -11.68 10.95
N GLU A 41 7.65 -12.21 9.76
CA GLU A 41 8.19 -11.69 8.50
C GLU A 41 7.77 -10.24 8.28
N LEU A 42 6.50 -9.89 8.58
CA LEU A 42 6.01 -8.51 8.49
C LEU A 42 6.78 -7.59 9.45
N ALA A 43 6.95 -8.02 10.69
CA ALA A 43 7.67 -7.30 11.74
C ALA A 43 9.20 -7.35 11.59
N SER A 44 9.71 -8.06 10.58
CA SER A 44 11.16 -8.29 10.35
C SER A 44 11.87 -8.95 11.54
N ARG A 45 11.16 -9.89 12.19
CA ARG A 45 11.64 -10.72 13.31
C ARG A 45 12.03 -12.13 12.86
N ASP A 46 12.04 -12.36 11.56
CA ASP A 46 12.36 -13.63 10.88
C ASP A 46 13.88 -13.88 10.72
N GLY A 47 14.72 -13.08 11.38
CA GLY A 47 16.18 -13.17 11.33
C GLY A 47 16.85 -11.80 11.44
N PRO A 48 18.13 -11.67 11.07
CA PRO A 48 18.82 -10.39 11.04
C PRO A 48 18.10 -9.37 10.16
N TYR A 49 18.02 -8.13 10.65
CA TYR A 49 17.37 -7.05 9.94
C TYR A 49 18.10 -6.74 8.62
N ASN A 50 17.35 -6.70 7.53
CA ASN A 50 17.86 -6.33 6.21
C ASN A 50 16.97 -5.24 5.62
N GLY A 51 17.45 -4.00 5.65
CA GLY A 51 16.68 -2.83 5.21
C GLY A 51 16.22 -2.90 3.75
N VAL A 52 17.01 -3.51 2.86
CA VAL A 52 16.65 -3.67 1.44
C VAL A 52 15.46 -4.63 1.31
N ARG A 53 15.49 -5.79 1.98
CA ARG A 53 14.39 -6.77 2.01
C ARG A 53 13.11 -6.15 2.58
N VAL A 54 13.24 -5.44 3.70
CA VAL A 54 12.12 -4.79 4.40
C VAL A 54 11.50 -3.69 3.56
N TYR A 55 12.33 -2.86 2.92
CA TYR A 55 11.87 -1.79 2.05
C TYR A 55 11.14 -2.34 0.81
N ALA A 56 11.76 -3.28 0.08
CA ALA A 56 11.15 -3.91 -1.09
C ALA A 56 9.79 -4.54 -0.75
N ARG A 57 9.72 -5.27 0.37
CA ARG A 57 8.47 -5.87 0.86
C ARG A 57 7.41 -4.82 1.21
N THR A 58 7.80 -3.76 1.93
CA THR A 58 6.88 -2.66 2.30
C THR A 58 6.31 -1.97 1.07
N LYS A 59 7.17 -1.71 0.06
CA LYS A 59 6.75 -1.13 -1.22
C LYS A 59 5.85 -2.07 -2.02
N ARG A 60 6.14 -3.38 -2.00
CA ARG A 60 5.23 -4.38 -2.59
C ARG A 60 3.85 -4.39 -1.93
N MET A 61 3.79 -4.22 -0.60
CA MET A 61 2.54 -4.12 0.14
C MET A 61 1.74 -2.86 -0.21
N GLN A 62 2.40 -1.73 -0.51
CA GLN A 62 1.69 -0.52 -0.94
C GLN A 62 0.91 -0.71 -2.25
N VAL A 63 1.43 -1.50 -3.19
CA VAL A 63 0.70 -1.85 -4.43
C VAL A 63 -0.55 -2.69 -4.12
N VAL A 64 -0.42 -3.66 -3.22
CA VAL A 64 -1.55 -4.50 -2.79
C VAL A 64 -2.61 -3.65 -2.07
N LEU A 65 -2.18 -2.75 -1.18
CA LEU A 65 -3.07 -1.82 -0.48
C LEU A 65 -3.78 -0.87 -1.44
N ALA A 66 -3.09 -0.34 -2.45
CA ALA A 66 -3.70 0.51 -3.46
C ALA A 66 -4.84 -0.22 -4.20
N ARG A 67 -4.64 -1.48 -4.59
CA ARG A 67 -5.69 -2.30 -5.20
C ARG A 67 -6.85 -2.54 -4.23
N ALA A 68 -6.57 -2.87 -2.96
CA ALA A 68 -7.62 -3.11 -1.97
C ALA A 68 -8.48 -1.86 -1.73
N TRP A 69 -7.86 -0.68 -1.67
CA TRP A 69 -8.58 0.59 -1.57
C TRP A 69 -9.35 0.92 -2.84
N ALA A 70 -8.78 0.69 -4.02
CA ALA A 70 -9.49 0.87 -5.30
C ALA A 70 -10.77 0.01 -5.36
N GLN A 71 -10.71 -1.24 -4.87
CA GLN A 71 -11.87 -2.12 -4.78
C GLN A 71 -12.89 -1.64 -3.74
N ARG A 72 -12.43 -1.24 -2.54
CA ARG A 72 -13.32 -0.71 -1.50
C ARG A 72 -14.03 0.57 -1.92
N LEU A 73 -13.40 1.36 -2.78
CA LEU A 73 -13.90 2.65 -3.25
C LEU A 73 -14.50 2.58 -4.66
N SER A 74 -14.71 1.39 -5.25
CA SER A 74 -15.12 1.26 -6.64
C SER A 74 -16.50 1.84 -6.96
N GLU A 75 -17.39 1.87 -5.96
CA GLU A 75 -18.73 2.46 -6.05
C GLU A 75 -18.73 3.95 -5.64
N THR A 76 -17.54 4.50 -5.38
CA THR A 76 -17.34 5.91 -5.04
C THR A 76 -16.67 6.61 -6.23
N GLY A 77 -16.85 7.93 -6.36
CA GLY A 77 -16.12 8.72 -7.37
C GLY A 77 -14.61 8.81 -7.13
N VAL A 78 -14.09 8.20 -6.05
CA VAL A 78 -12.70 8.28 -5.63
C VAL A 78 -11.83 7.30 -6.42
N ARG A 79 -10.81 7.81 -7.09
CA ARG A 79 -9.87 7.00 -7.88
C ARG A 79 -8.62 6.67 -7.07
N VAL A 80 -8.15 5.43 -7.13
CA VAL A 80 -6.93 5.00 -6.42
C VAL A 80 -5.95 4.39 -7.41
N TYR A 81 -4.72 4.90 -7.38
CA TYR A 81 -3.63 4.48 -8.26
C TYR A 81 -2.42 4.06 -7.44
N SER A 82 -1.53 3.30 -8.07
CA SER A 82 -0.17 3.07 -7.59
C SER A 82 0.81 3.40 -8.71
N THR A 83 1.92 4.02 -8.35
CA THR A 83 3.03 4.31 -9.26
C THR A 83 4.37 3.98 -8.60
N HIS A 84 5.44 3.88 -9.37
CA HIS A 84 6.80 3.82 -8.87
C HIS A 84 7.73 4.68 -9.74
N PRO A 85 8.82 5.22 -9.19
CA PRO A 85 9.93 5.74 -9.98
C PRO A 85 10.64 4.63 -10.75
#